data_AF-A0A0F5MNU5-F1
#
_entry.id   AF-A0A0F5MNU5-F1
#
_cell.length_a   1.000
_cell.length_b   1.000
_cell.length_c   1.000
_cell.angle_alpha   90.00
_cell.angle_beta   90.00
_cell.angle_gamma   90.00
#
_symmetry.space_group_name_H-M   'P 1'
#
loop_
_entity.id
_entity.type
_entity.pdbx_description
1 polymer ?
#
loop_
_entity_poly.entity_id
_entity_poly.type
_entity_poly.pdbx_seq_one_letter_code
_entity_poly.pdbx_strand_id
1 'polypeptide(L)' 'MVKKKFDLSKDMIITSKETNQTTSKSTNKEAEDLYETITLRIKKSIKKEFKLWCVENNIQMNDAFVQAWMKFKTNK' A
#
# COMPACT_ATOMS: atom_id res chain seq x y z
N MET A 1 26.83 -13.44 46.93
CA MET A 1 26.04 -14.00 45.82
C MET A 1 26.05 -13.01 44.65
N VAL A 2 26.83 -13.29 43.60
CA VAL A 2 26.88 -12.43 42.41
C VAL A 2 25.69 -12.79 41.51
N LYS A 3 24.75 -11.86 41.32
CA LYS A 3 23.59 -12.07 40.44
C LYS A 3 24.09 -12.15 38.99
N LYS A 4 23.90 -13.31 38.33
CA LYS A 4 24.16 -13.47 36.90
C LYS A 4 23.21 -12.54 36.12
N LYS A 5 23.77 -11.71 35.25
CA LYS A 5 23.00 -10.86 34.34
C LYS A 5 22.35 -11.76 33.28
N PHE A 6 21.07 -11.53 33.01
CA PHE A 6 20.34 -12.22 31.95
C PHE A 6 20.96 -11.83 30.60
N ASP A 7 21.35 -12.83 29.82
CA ASP A 7 21.91 -12.67 28.49
C ASP A 7 20.78 -12.87 27.46
N LEU A 8 20.28 -11.77 26.91
CA LEU A 8 19.19 -11.73 25.93
C LEU A 8 19.64 -12.12 24.51
N SER A 9 20.92 -12.40 24.30
CA SER A 9 21.46 -12.78 22.98
C SER A 9 21.01 -14.16 22.53
N LYS A 10 20.44 -14.97 23.44
CA LYS A 10 19.99 -16.34 23.15
C LYS A 10 18.62 -16.44 22.51
N ASP A 11 17.79 -15.40 22.64
CA ASP A 11 16.41 -15.40 22.15
C ASP A 11 16.25 -14.65 20.81
N MET A 12 17.34 -14.27 20.15
CA MET A 12 17.26 -13.61 18.84
C MET A 12 17.01 -14.66 17.75
N ILE A 13 15.74 -14.98 17.52
CA ILE A 13 15.30 -15.74 16.35
C ILE A 13 15.50 -14.85 15.12
N ILE A 14 16.55 -15.12 14.34
CA ILE A 14 16.76 -14.50 13.03
C ILE A 14 15.70 -15.07 12.10
N THR A 15 14.61 -14.32 11.92
CA THR A 15 13.65 -14.60 10.86
C THR A 15 14.21 -13.97 9.59
N SER A 16 14.72 -14.79 8.67
CA SER A 16 15.06 -14.36 7.31
C SER A 16 13.77 -13.99 6.57
N LYS A 17 13.26 -12.78 6.84
CA LYS A 17 12.35 -12.11 5.92
C LYS A 17 13.20 -11.25 5.01
N GLU A 18 13.22 -11.65 3.75
CA GLU A 18 13.83 -10.94 2.64
C GLU A 18 13.62 -9.44 2.81
N THR A 19 14.75 -8.79 3.01
CA THR A 19 14.88 -7.36 3.13
C THR A 19 14.80 -6.82 1.71
N ASN A 20 13.63 -6.35 1.28
CA ASN A 20 13.61 -5.41 0.16
C ASN A 20 14.18 -4.09 0.67
N GLN A 21 15.48 -3.99 0.47
CA GLN A 21 16.31 -2.82 0.65
C GLN A 21 15.63 -1.61 0.00
N THR A 22 15.45 -0.57 0.80
CA THR A 22 15.47 0.80 0.31
C THR A 22 16.80 1.06 -0.39
N THR A 23 16.83 0.86 -1.71
CA THR A 23 17.86 1.38 -2.61
C THR A 23 17.25 2.46 -3.49
N SER A 24 17.74 3.67 -3.27
CA SER A 24 17.48 4.85 -4.07
C SER A 24 18.06 4.70 -5.48
N LYS A 25 17.33 5.26 -6.47
CA LYS A 25 17.74 5.56 -7.86
C LYS A 25 18.03 4.39 -8.80
N SER A 26 17.00 4.01 -9.54
CA SER A 26 17.11 3.72 -10.97
C SER A 26 16.11 4.59 -11.72
N THR A 27 16.62 5.63 -12.38
CA THR A 27 15.92 6.32 -13.46
C THR A 27 15.89 5.38 -14.66
N ASN A 28 14.90 4.49 -14.71
CA ASN A 28 14.43 3.96 -15.99
C ASN A 28 13.40 4.96 -16.51
N LYS A 29 13.77 5.67 -17.57
CA LYS A 29 12.80 6.34 -18.45
C LYS A 29 12.07 5.25 -19.25
N GLU A 30 11.31 4.43 -18.54
CA GLU A 30 10.14 3.79 -19.13
C GLU A 30 9.17 4.92 -19.45
N ALA A 31 8.53 4.87 -20.62
CA ALA A 31 7.64 5.90 -21.12
C ALA A 31 6.84 6.48 -19.95
N GLU A 32 6.95 7.79 -19.69
CA GLU A 32 6.12 8.45 -18.69
C GLU A 32 4.68 8.16 -19.09
N ASP A 33 4.07 7.16 -18.47
CA ASP A 33 2.63 7.01 -18.48
C ASP A 33 2.11 8.35 -18.00
N LEU A 34 1.49 9.09 -18.92
CA LEU A 34 0.93 10.41 -18.68
C LEU A 34 -0.28 10.24 -17.77
N TYR A 35 -0.03 10.06 -16.48
CA TYR A 35 -1.05 9.99 -15.45
C TYR A 35 -1.44 11.40 -15.04
N GLU A 36 -2.71 11.75 -15.24
CA GLU A 36 -3.28 12.97 -14.68
C GLU A 36 -3.91 12.70 -13.31
N THR A 37 -3.75 13.65 -12.38
CA THR A 37 -4.29 13.52 -11.03
C THR A 37 -5.65 14.20 -10.91
N ILE A 38 -6.65 13.43 -10.46
CA ILE A 38 -7.98 13.96 -10.13
C ILE A 38 -8.09 14.14 -8.61
N THR A 39 -8.31 15.38 -8.17
CA THR A 39 -8.56 15.68 -6.75
C THR A 39 -10.06 15.77 -6.47
N LEU A 40 -10.56 14.92 -5.58
CA LEU A 40 -11.98 14.86 -5.23
C LEU A 40 -12.22 15.28 -3.78
N ARG A 41 -13.26 16.10 -3.57
CA ARG A 41 -13.75 16.44 -2.24
C ARG A 41 -14.95 15.55 -1.90
N ILE A 42 -14.76 14.62 -0.98
CA ILE A 42 -15.81 13.71 -0.49
C ILE A 42 -15.88 13.75 1.04
N LYS A 43 -17.02 13.32 1.60
CA LYS A 43 -17.17 13.17 3.06
C LYS A 43 -16.16 12.15 3.59
N LYS A 44 -15.60 12.42 4.78
CA LYS A 44 -14.62 11.52 5.43
C LYS A 44 -15.19 10.12 5.69
N SER A 45 -16.47 10.01 5.99
CA SER A 45 -17.17 8.72 6.18
C SER A 45 -17.10 7.86 4.92
N ILE A 46 -17.49 8.43 3.79
CA ILE A 46 -17.51 7.75 2.47
C ILE A 46 -16.09 7.32 2.08
N LYS A 47 -15.08 8.16 2.31
CA LYS A 47 -13.67 7.79 2.03
C LYS A 47 -13.24 6.56 2.84
N LYS A 48 -13.63 6.48 4.12
CA LYS A 48 -13.28 5.34 4.99
C LYS A 48 -13.96 4.06 4.51
N GLU A 49 -15.25 4.14 4.22
CA GLU A 49 -16.04 3.01 3.73
C GLU A 49 -15.49 2.50 2.39
N PHE A 50 -15.25 3.39 1.44
CA PHE A 50 -14.68 3.02 0.14
C PHE A 50 -13.28 2.38 0.29
N LYS A 51 -12.45 2.91 1.20
CA LYS A 51 -11.13 2.31 1.49
C LYS A 51 -11.27 0.91 2.09
N LEU A 52 -12.20 0.70 3.02
CA LEU A 52 -12.44 -0.61 3.62
C LEU A 52 -12.88 -1.63 2.56
N TRP A 53 -13.84 -1.24 1.73
CA TRP A 53 -14.32 -2.06 0.62
C TRP A 53 -13.19 -2.43 -0.36
N CYS A 54 -12.30 -1.50 -0.69
CA CYS A 54 -11.14 -1.80 -1.53
C CYS A 54 -10.20 -2.86 -0.90
N VAL A 55 -9.99 -2.79 0.41
CA VAL A 55 -9.16 -3.77 1.15
C VAL A 55 -9.82 -5.14 1.15
N GLU A 56 -11.12 -5.21 1.42
CA GLU A 56 -11.88 -6.48 1.42
C GLU A 56 -11.85 -7.19 0.07
N ASN A 57 -11.85 -6.42 -1.02
CA ASN A 57 -11.82 -6.95 -2.39
C ASN A 57 -10.40 -7.11 -2.94
N ASN A 58 -9.36 -6.73 -2.19
CA ASN A 58 -7.96 -6.74 -2.62
C ASN A 58 -7.72 -5.94 -3.92
N ILE A 59 -8.39 -4.79 -4.05
CA ILE A 59 -8.31 -3.89 -5.22
C ILE A 59 -7.68 -2.57 -4.80
N GLN A 60 -6.85 -1.98 -5.66
CA GLN A 60 -6.31 -0.65 -5.42
C GLN A 60 -7.39 0.43 -5.56
N MET A 61 -7.35 1.44 -4.69
CA MET A 61 -8.36 2.51 -4.65
C MET A 61 -8.52 3.26 -5.98
N ASN A 62 -7.41 3.49 -6.69
CA ASN A 62 -7.42 4.13 -8.02
C ASN A 62 -8.07 3.23 -9.08
N ASP A 63 -7.72 1.94 -9.09
CA ASP A 63 -8.28 0.96 -10.03
C ASP A 63 -9.79 0.77 -9.79
N ALA A 64 -10.21 0.64 -8.53
CA ALA A 64 -11.62 0.60 -8.16
C ALA A 64 -12.40 1.83 -8.66
N PHE A 65 -11.81 3.03 -8.56
CA PHE A 65 -12.42 4.26 -9.06
C PHE A 65 -12.55 4.28 -10.58
N VAL A 66 -11.49 3.89 -11.29
CA VAL A 66 -11.49 3.81 -12.77
C VAL A 66 -12.50 2.76 -13.26
N GLN A 67 -12.55 1.59 -12.64
CA GLN A 67 -13.52 0.54 -12.98
C GLN A 67 -14.96 0.99 -12.75
N ALA A 68 -15.23 1.68 -11.63
CA ALA A 68 -16.55 2.24 -11.36
C ALA A 68 -16.96 3.28 -12.42
N TRP A 69 -16.02 4.15 -12.82
CA TRP A 69 -16.25 5.13 -13.89
C TRP A 69 -16.53 4.46 -15.24
N MET A 70 -15.74 3.45 -15.63
CA MET A 70 -15.96 2.71 -16.87
C MET A 70 -17.32 2.02 -16.90
N LYS A 71 -17.72 1.36 -15.80
CA LYS A 71 -19.06 0.76 -15.67
C LYS A 71 -20.17 1.78 -15.78
N PHE A 72 -20.00 2.96 -15.16
CA PHE A 72 -20.98 4.03 -15.24
C PHE A 72 -21.12 4.57 -16.68
N LYS A 73 -20.00 4.71 -17.41
CA LYS A 73 -19.99 5.18 -18.80
C LYS A 73 -20.70 4.20 -19.75
N THR A 74 -20.50 2.89 -19.57
CA THR A 74 -21.08 1.86 -20.46
C THR A 74 -22.59 1.71 -20.29
N ASN A 75 -23.14 2.09 -19.13
CA ASN A 75 -24.58 2.01 -18.85
C ASN A 75 -25.37 3.26 -19.27
N LYS A 76 -24.76 4.16 -20.07
CA LYS A 76 -25.38 5.38 -20.60
C LYS A 76 -25.43 5.30 -22.12
#